data_AF-A0AAV1Z1N0-F1
#
_entry.id   AF-A0AAV1Z1N0-F1
#
_cell.length_a   1.000
_cell.length_b   1.000
_cell.length_c   1.000
_cell.angle_alpha   90.00
_cell.angle_beta   90.00
_cell.angle_gamma   90.00
#
_symmetry.space_group_name_H-M   'P 1'
#
loop_
_entity.id
_entity.type
_entity.pdbx_description
1 polymer ?
#
loop_
_entity_poly.entity_id
_entity_poly.type
_entity_poly.pdbx_seq_one_letter_code
_entity_poly.pdbx_strand_id
1 'polypeptide(L)'
;MFKSSPTALHHLVPVVLSIAVLIPSSQGGQCWSMMSRPDRCTESLRTNVTREECCSDGSATTAWSPKDLTSGDLFFWMSLGGGVTCKACKGIMWLR
;
A
#
# COMPACT_ATOMS: atom_id res chain seq x y z
N MET A 1 25.88 -27.31 14.71
CA MET A 1 26.53 -25.99 14.60
C MET A 1 26.79 -25.72 13.12
N PHE A 2 25.87 -25.06 12.42
CA PHE A 2 26.09 -24.69 11.02
C PHE A 2 27.09 -23.55 10.97
N LYS A 3 28.31 -23.85 10.53
CA LYS A 3 29.38 -22.86 10.39
C LYS A 3 29.17 -22.16 9.05
N SER A 4 28.38 -21.09 9.07
CA SER A 4 28.18 -20.24 7.89
C SER A 4 29.54 -19.68 7.46
N SER A 5 30.04 -20.17 6.33
CA SER A 5 31.33 -19.74 5.76
C SER A 5 31.18 -18.31 5.20
N PRO A 6 32.07 -17.36 5.57
CA PRO A 6 31.93 -15.95 5.20
C PRO A 6 31.96 -15.68 3.69
N THR A 7 32.55 -16.59 2.90
CA THR A 7 32.59 -16.49 1.42
C THR A 7 31.26 -16.80 0.74
N ALA A 8 30.42 -17.65 1.34
CA ALA A 8 29.10 -17.95 0.80
C ALA A 8 28.18 -16.71 0.82
N LEU A 9 28.33 -15.85 1.83
CA LEU A 9 27.53 -14.64 1.99
C LEU A 9 27.86 -13.60 0.90
N HIS A 10 29.13 -13.47 0.51
CA HIS A 10 29.58 -12.52 -0.51
C HIS A 10 29.00 -12.79 -1.91
N HIS A 11 28.75 -14.05 -2.26
CA HIS A 11 28.15 -14.42 -3.54
C HIS A 11 26.62 -14.35 -3.54
N LEU A 12 25.99 -14.41 -2.36
CA LEU A 12 24.54 -14.28 -2.23
C LEU A 12 24.08 -12.82 -2.38
N VAL A 13 24.89 -11.85 -1.96
CA VAL A 13 24.57 -10.41 -2.08
C VAL A 13 24.27 -9.98 -3.53
N PRO A 14 25.13 -10.23 -4.54
CA PRO A 14 24.84 -9.83 -5.93
C PRO A 14 23.65 -10.58 -6.53
N VAL A 15 23.43 -11.83 -6.13
CA VAL A 15 22.29 -12.64 -6.58
C VAL A 15 20.98 -12.08 -6.02
N VAL A 16 20.93 -11.78 -4.73
CA VAL A 16 19.75 -11.18 -4.07
C VAL A 16 19.45 -9.79 -4.63
N LEU A 17 20.47 -8.96 -4.88
CA LEU A 17 20.29 -7.65 -5.50
C LEU A 17 19.73 -7.77 -6.93
N SER A 18 20.24 -8.71 -7.71
CA SER A 18 19.76 -8.96 -9.08
C SER A 18 18.30 -9.45 -9.09
N ILE A 19 17.92 -10.30 -8.14
CA ILE A 19 16.54 -10.78 -7.99
C ILE A 19 15.61 -9.64 -7.55
N ALA A 20 16.04 -8.77 -6.63
CA ALA A 20 15.24 -7.64 -6.16
C ALA A 20 14.91 -6.63 -7.28
N VAL A 21 15.81 -6.45 -8.24
CA VAL A 21 15.59 -5.58 -9.42
C VAL A 21 14.55 -6.15 -10.38
N LEU A 22 14.38 -7.48 -10.41
CA LEU A 22 13.41 -8.15 -11.28
C LEU A 22 12.00 -8.15 -10.70
N ILE A 23 11.80 -7.73 -9.45
CA ILE A 23 10.47 -7.66 -8.84
C ILE A 23 9.76 -6.45 -9.44
N PRO A 24 8.68 -6.63 -10.23
CA PRO A 24 7.90 -5.52 -10.73
C PRO A 24 7.34 -4.77 -9.53
N SER A 25 7.71 -3.50 -9.38
CA SER A 25 6.97 -2.56 -8.53
C SER A 25 5.63 -2.36 -9.22
N SER A 26 4.64 -3.20 -8.91
CA SER A 26 3.32 -3.06 -9.51
C SER A 26 2.87 -1.63 -9.24
N GLN A 27 2.33 -0.94 -10.24
CA GLN A 27 1.77 0.40 -10.06
C GLN A 27 0.39 0.26 -9.40
N GLY A 28 0.36 -0.43 -8.26
CA GLY A 28 -0.82 -0.61 -7.46
C GLY A 28 -1.06 0.63 -6.63
N GLY A 29 -2.32 0.90 -6.33
CA GLY A 29 -2.70 1.90 -5.35
C GLY A 29 -2.73 1.31 -3.94
N GLN A 30 -3.22 2.13 -3.02
CA GLN A 30 -3.44 1.77 -1.63
C GLN A 30 -4.95 1.58 -1.38
N CYS A 31 -5.31 0.43 -0.82
CA CYS A 31 -6.64 0.10 -0.32
C CYS A 31 -6.76 0.45 1.17
N TRP A 32 -7.90 1.02 1.55
CA TRP A 32 -8.21 1.56 2.87
C TRP A 32 -9.49 0.94 3.42
N SER A 33 -9.56 0.69 4.74
CA SER A 33 -10.70 0.04 5.39
C SER A 33 -11.98 0.88 5.33
N MET A 34 -11.82 2.18 5.59
CA MET A 34 -12.88 3.17 5.57
C MET A 34 -12.34 4.57 5.27
N MET A 35 -13.25 5.44 4.88
CA MET A 35 -13.02 6.89 4.90
C MET A 35 -13.36 7.44 6.28
N SER A 36 -12.38 8.03 6.96
CA SER A 36 -12.53 8.64 8.28
C SER A 36 -13.35 9.93 8.22
N ARG A 37 -13.29 10.64 7.09
CA ARG A 37 -14.07 11.84 6.71
C ARG A 37 -14.21 11.88 5.18
N PRO A 38 -15.05 12.77 4.60
CA PRO A 38 -15.17 12.86 3.14
C PRO A 38 -13.81 12.94 2.46
N ASP A 39 -13.58 12.01 1.52
CA ASP A 39 -12.35 11.84 0.75
C ASP A 39 -11.05 11.62 1.55
N ARG A 40 -11.12 11.30 2.85
CA ARG A 40 -9.94 11.10 3.70
C ARG A 40 -9.90 9.70 4.31
N CYS A 41 -8.79 9.00 4.11
CA CYS A 41 -8.53 7.68 4.67
C CYS A 41 -7.32 7.71 5.60
N THR A 42 -7.38 6.94 6.68
CA THR A 42 -6.29 6.85 7.67
C THR A 42 -5.88 5.41 7.97
N GLU A 43 -6.75 4.42 7.74
CA GLU A 43 -6.47 3.02 8.07
C GLU A 43 -6.22 2.19 6.80
N SER A 44 -4.95 1.81 6.62
CA SER A 44 -4.46 1.05 5.46
C SER A 44 -4.79 -0.44 5.59
N LEU A 45 -5.29 -1.05 4.51
CA LEU A 45 -5.58 -2.49 4.43
C LEU A 45 -4.57 -3.26 3.58
N ARG A 46 -4.38 -2.82 2.34
CA ARG A 46 -3.53 -3.49 1.34
C ARG A 46 -2.85 -2.46 0.46
N THR A 47 -1.53 -2.51 0.37
CA THR A 47 -0.71 -1.71 -0.56
C THR A 47 -0.58 -2.42 -1.89
N ASN A 48 -0.15 -1.69 -2.93
CA ASN A 48 0.20 -2.27 -4.21
C ASN A 48 -0.95 -3.08 -4.88
N VAL A 49 -2.19 -2.61 -4.73
CA VAL A 49 -3.38 -3.25 -5.31
C VAL A 49 -4.11 -2.30 -6.25
N THR A 50 -4.67 -2.83 -7.33
CA THR A 50 -5.55 -2.09 -8.24
C THR A 50 -6.86 -1.72 -7.55
N ARG A 51 -7.61 -0.78 -8.16
CA ARG A 51 -8.94 -0.40 -7.65
C ARG A 51 -9.87 -1.61 -7.71
N GLU A 52 -9.79 -2.38 -8.78
CA GLU A 52 -10.60 -3.55 -9.04
C GLU A 52 -10.37 -4.61 -7.96
N GLU A 53 -9.12 -4.91 -7.64
CA GLU A 53 -8.76 -5.84 -6.56
C GLU A 53 -9.21 -5.34 -5.18
N CYS A 54 -9.02 -4.05 -4.87
CA CYS A 54 -9.48 -3.46 -3.62
C CYS A 54 -11.01 -3.51 -3.47
N CYS A 55 -11.74 -3.32 -4.57
CA CYS A 55 -13.19 -3.21 -4.57
C CYS A 55 -13.91 -4.54 -4.89
N SER A 56 -13.18 -5.62 -5.21
CA SER A 56 -13.75 -6.93 -5.58
C SER A 56 -14.54 -7.60 -4.46
N ASP A 57 -14.13 -7.42 -3.20
CA ASP A 57 -14.76 -8.07 -2.04
C ASP A 57 -16.14 -7.46 -1.67
N GLY A 58 -16.57 -6.38 -2.35
CA GLY A 58 -17.91 -5.82 -2.19
C GLY A 58 -18.17 -5.11 -0.85
N SER A 59 -17.16 -4.95 -0.01
CA SER A 59 -17.26 -4.21 1.25
C SER A 59 -17.72 -2.77 1.00
N ALA A 60 -18.75 -2.35 1.74
CA ALA A 60 -19.39 -1.06 1.54
C ALA A 60 -18.51 0.12 1.99
N THR A 61 -17.57 -0.11 2.91
CA THR A 61 -16.77 0.95 3.55
C THR A 61 -15.43 1.16 2.87
N THR A 62 -14.93 0.19 2.12
CA THR A 62 -13.59 0.22 1.55
C THR A 62 -13.40 1.41 0.61
N ALA A 63 -12.19 1.95 0.59
CA ALA A 63 -11.80 3.03 -0.30
C ALA A 63 -10.42 2.77 -0.92
N TRP A 64 -10.12 3.45 -2.01
CA TRP A 64 -8.90 3.25 -2.78
C TRP A 64 -8.28 4.58 -3.22
N SER A 65 -6.95 4.63 -3.22
CA SER A 65 -6.16 5.76 -3.74
C SER A 65 -5.10 5.29 -4.74
N PRO A 66 -4.87 6.00 -5.86
CA PRO A 66 -4.00 5.55 -6.95
C PRO A 66 -2.50 5.61 -6.67
N LYS A 67 -2.08 6.26 -5.58
CA LYS A 67 -0.67 6.33 -5.22
C LYS A 67 -0.34 5.26 -4.20
N ASP A 68 0.68 4.46 -4.50
CA ASP A 68 1.50 3.82 -3.48
C ASP A 68 2.27 4.92 -2.76
N LEU A 69 1.91 5.15 -1.50
CA LEU A 69 2.48 6.21 -0.68
C LEU A 69 3.69 5.65 0.08
N THR A 70 4.81 6.36 -0.01
CA THR A 70 5.98 6.02 0.81
C THR A 70 5.68 6.30 2.28
N SER A 71 6.48 5.73 3.19
CA SER A 71 6.35 6.03 4.62
C SER A 71 6.45 7.53 4.93
N GLY A 72 7.22 8.28 4.16
CA GLY A 72 7.33 9.74 4.28
C GLY A 72 6.05 10.47 3.85
N ASP A 73 5.45 10.04 2.73
CA ASP A 73 4.17 10.60 2.27
C ASP A 73 3.05 10.31 3.27
N LEU A 74 3.00 9.08 3.79
CA LEU A 74 2.02 8.70 4.81
C LEU A 74 2.16 9.58 6.04
N PHE A 75 3.37 9.80 6.57
CA PHE A 75 3.58 10.70 7.71
C PHE A 75 3.04 12.11 7.42
N PHE A 76 3.37 12.69 6.26
CA PHE A 76 2.91 14.02 5.88
C PHE A 76 1.37 14.11 5.85
N TRP A 77 0.71 13.18 5.15
CA TRP A 77 -0.74 13.19 5.01
C TRP A 77 -1.47 12.90 6.31
N MET A 78 -0.94 12.01 7.14
CA MET A 78 -1.56 11.61 8.40
C MET A 78 -1.40 12.67 9.48
N SER A 79 -0.23 13.30 9.58
CA SER A 79 0.06 14.29 10.63
C SER A 79 -0.40 15.70 10.28
N LEU A 80 -0.35 16.11 9.01
CA LEU A 80 -0.69 17.49 8.60
C LEU A 80 -1.98 17.56 7.77
N GLY A 81 -2.25 16.53 6.97
CA GLY A 81 -3.41 16.50 6.06
C GLY A 81 -4.68 15.87 6.63
N GLY A 82 -4.61 15.29 7.84
CA GLY A 82 -5.73 14.58 8.46
C GLY A 82 -6.14 13.29 7.75
N GLY A 83 -5.26 12.75 6.89
CA GLY A 83 -5.47 11.53 6.11
C GLY A 83 -5.15 11.69 4.64
N VAL A 84 -5.03 10.54 3.97
CA VAL A 84 -4.76 10.42 2.54
C VAL A 84 -6.03 10.65 1.73
N THR A 85 -5.91 11.34 0.59
CA THR A 85 -7.01 11.47 -0.35
C THR A 85 -7.34 10.13 -1.01
N CYS A 86 -8.56 9.65 -0.83
CA CYS A 86 -9.03 8.36 -1.32
C CYS A 86 -10.47 8.44 -1.83
N LYS A 87 -10.90 7.46 -2.62
CA LYS A 87 -12.28 7.35 -3.11
C LYS A 87 -12.91 6.05 -2.68
N ALA A 88 -14.13 6.12 -2.17
CA ALA A 88 -14.94 4.95 -1.86
C ALA A 88 -14.99 3.96 -3.04
N CYS A 89 -14.92 2.66 -2.72
CA CYS A 89 -15.12 1.58 -3.69
C CYS A 89 -16.57 1.52 -4.14
N LYS A 90 -17.48 1.60 -3.17
CA LYS A 90 -18.92 1.67 -3.38
C LYS A 90 -19.39 3.09 -3.05
N GLY A 91 -20.42 3.58 -3.72
CA GLY A 91 -21.03 4.86 -3.36
C GLY A 91 -21.47 4.83 -1.90
N ILE A 92 -20.71 5.49 -1.02
CA ILE A 92 -21.05 5.59 0.39
C ILE A 92 -21.70 6.93 0.68
N MET A 93 -22.69 6.83 1.55
CA MET A 93 -23.72 7.79 1.86
C MET A 93 -23.21 8.96 2.70
N TRP A 94 -22.45 9.89 2.10
CA TRP A 94 -22.22 11.21 2.70
C TRP A 94 -23.41 12.18 2.48
N LEU A 95 -24.42 11.74 1.72
CA LEU A 95 -25.62 12.50 1.32
C LEU A 95 -26.90 12.10 2.09
N ARG A 96 -26.80 11.49 3.28
CA ARG A 96 -27.96 11.28 4.17
C ARG A 96 -27.68 11.79 5.56
#